data_AF-A0A925P9A4-F1
#
_entry.id   AF-A0A925P9A4-F1
#
_cell.length_a   1.000
_cell.length_b   1.000
_cell.length_c   1.000
_cell.angle_alpha   90.00
_cell.angle_beta   90.00
_cell.angle_gamma   90.00
#
_symmetry.space_group_name_H-M   'P 1'
#
loop_
_entity.id
_entity.type
_entity.pdbx_description
1 polymer ?
#
loop_
_entity_poly.entity_id
_entity_poly.type
_entity_poly.pdbx_seq_one_letter_code
_entity_poly.pdbx_strand_id
1 'polypeptide(L)'
;MPLHPRLRLLATLAAFSTAVAFAEPLAAAAPVEPIRPKVVVITFFENGADTGDKPGEFQHWVEREKLDTVLPFPAGQQALRLNAEGTLLGICTGMGTARSTASIMALGLDPRFDLSQTYFLIAGIAGVDAADASLGSAAWAEWVVDGDLAHEIDAREMPAGWTTGYIPLRRHHPYEKPVDRSAGAAYRLVPSLVEWAYQLTKDTPLDDTPAMAKRRALYTDTPAGQRPPFVLKGDTLSGMTYWHGKLLNQWANDWVRYYSDEQGNYVTTAMEDTGVLQALERLTTAGRADVRRTLVLRTASNFDMQWPGGDAAESLSGEKLGPGYSALLPALDHAHRVGSKVVHTLIADWSRYEKALPTP
;
A
#
# COMPACT_ATOMS: atom_id res chain seq x y z
N MET A 1 -14.20 2.12 -95.65
CA MET A 1 -14.83 2.56 -94.39
C MET A 1 -15.15 1.32 -93.56
N PRO A 2 -14.91 1.35 -92.25
CA PRO A 2 -13.86 0.59 -91.55
C PRO A 2 -14.43 -0.61 -90.75
N LEU A 3 -13.75 -1.73 -90.44
CA LEU A 3 -12.45 -2.05 -89.80
C LEU A 3 -12.32 -1.61 -88.32
N HIS A 4 -12.38 -2.60 -87.40
CA HIS A 4 -11.69 -2.77 -86.09
C HIS A 4 -12.57 -3.45 -85.01
N PRO A 5 -12.01 -4.11 -83.97
CA PRO A 5 -11.42 -5.46 -84.06
C PRO A 5 -11.91 -6.43 -82.96
N ARG A 6 -11.66 -7.73 -83.16
CA ARG A 6 -11.82 -8.78 -82.14
C ARG A 6 -10.69 -8.68 -81.10
N LEU A 7 -11.02 -8.44 -79.84
CA LEU A 7 -10.06 -8.54 -78.73
C LEU A 7 -10.05 -10.00 -78.22
N ARG A 8 -8.92 -10.68 -78.38
CA ARG A 8 -8.62 -11.98 -77.80
C ARG A 8 -8.23 -11.77 -76.33
N LEU A 9 -8.97 -12.37 -75.40
CA LEU A 9 -8.56 -12.46 -74.00
C LEU A 9 -7.71 -13.75 -73.85
N LEU A 10 -6.40 -13.59 -73.65
CA LEU A 10 -5.52 -14.69 -73.23
C LEU A 10 -5.77 -14.97 -71.74
N ALA A 11 -6.14 -16.20 -71.41
CA ALA A 11 -6.18 -16.69 -70.03
C ALA A 11 -4.80 -17.19 -69.64
N THR A 12 -4.12 -16.47 -68.74
CA THR A 12 -2.88 -16.92 -68.10
C THR A 12 -3.25 -17.71 -66.85
N LEU A 13 -3.15 -19.04 -66.90
CA LEU A 13 -3.21 -19.89 -65.70
C LEU A 13 -1.90 -19.71 -64.91
N ALA A 14 -1.97 -19.04 -63.76
CA ALA A 14 -0.90 -19.06 -62.77
C ALA A 14 -1.10 -20.28 -61.85
N ALA A 15 -0.21 -21.26 -61.94
CA ALA A 15 -0.19 -22.39 -61.03
C ALA A 15 0.34 -21.94 -59.66
N PHE A 16 -0.54 -21.90 -58.65
CA PHE A 16 -0.16 -21.75 -57.25
C PHE A 16 0.30 -23.12 -56.71
N SER A 17 1.61 -23.31 -56.58
CA SER A 17 2.17 -24.42 -55.79
C SER A 17 2.02 -24.10 -54.31
N THR A 18 1.09 -24.78 -53.63
CA THR A 18 0.95 -24.74 -52.18
C THR A 18 2.07 -25.55 -51.52
N ALA A 19 3.09 -24.85 -51.03
CA ALA A 19 4.07 -25.45 -50.14
C ALA A 19 3.41 -25.69 -48.77
N VAL A 20 3.15 -26.96 -48.45
CA VAL A 20 2.71 -27.37 -47.11
C VAL A 20 3.94 -27.34 -46.20
N ALA A 21 4.07 -26.28 -45.41
CA ALA A 21 5.06 -26.21 -44.34
C ALA A 21 4.61 -27.16 -43.21
N PHE A 22 5.37 -28.22 -42.99
CA PHE A 22 5.23 -29.05 -41.79
C PHE A 22 5.68 -28.21 -40.59
N ALA A 23 4.71 -27.75 -39.78
CA ALA A 23 5.01 -27.15 -38.49
C ALA A 23 5.47 -28.26 -37.54
N GLU A 24 6.73 -28.20 -37.11
CA GLU A 24 7.20 -29.04 -36.00
C GLU A 24 6.38 -28.69 -34.74
N PRO A 25 5.90 -29.69 -33.99
CA PRO A 25 5.19 -29.42 -32.75
C PRO A 25 6.16 -28.75 -31.78
N LEU A 26 5.85 -27.51 -31.42
CA LEU A 26 6.54 -26.78 -30.36
C LEU A 26 6.50 -27.67 -29.11
N ALA A 27 7.65 -28.17 -28.69
CA ALA A 27 7.76 -28.94 -27.46
C ALA A 27 7.18 -28.08 -26.33
N ALA A 28 6.05 -28.50 -25.76
CA ALA A 28 5.44 -27.83 -24.63
C ALA A 28 6.49 -27.80 -23.51
N ALA A 29 6.94 -26.60 -23.14
CA ALA A 29 7.81 -26.43 -21.99
C ALA A 29 7.14 -27.11 -20.79
N ALA A 30 7.92 -27.91 -20.04
CA ALA A 30 7.42 -28.53 -18.81
C ALA A 30 6.76 -27.45 -17.94
N PRO A 31 5.59 -27.70 -17.34
CA PRO A 31 4.94 -26.73 -16.48
C PRO A 31 5.90 -26.37 -15.35
N VAL A 32 6.37 -25.12 -15.35
CA VAL A 32 7.19 -24.57 -14.28
C VAL A 32 6.32 -24.53 -13.03
N GLU A 33 6.76 -25.19 -11.96
CA GLU A 33 6.03 -25.14 -10.70
C GLU A 33 5.92 -23.68 -10.23
N PRO A 34 4.71 -23.18 -9.91
CA PRO A 34 4.53 -21.81 -9.47
C PRO A 34 5.32 -21.53 -8.19
N ILE A 35 5.87 -20.32 -8.08
CA ILE A 35 6.48 -19.80 -6.86
C ILE A 35 5.37 -19.54 -5.85
N ARG A 36 5.52 -20.09 -4.64
CA ARG A 36 4.54 -19.96 -3.54
C ARG A 36 5.15 -19.17 -2.37
N PRO A 37 5.29 -17.84 -2.49
CA PRO A 37 5.80 -17.05 -1.37
C PRO A 37 4.84 -17.19 -0.19
N LYS A 38 5.40 -17.42 1.00
CA LYS A 38 4.64 -17.46 2.26
C LYS A 38 4.16 -16.06 2.63
N VAL A 39 5.02 -15.06 2.38
CA VAL A 39 4.75 -13.65 2.65
C VAL A 39 5.15 -12.80 1.45
N VAL A 40 4.30 -11.83 1.11
CA VAL A 40 4.64 -10.69 0.25
C VAL A 40 4.74 -9.44 1.11
N VAL A 41 5.89 -8.79 1.11
CA VAL A 41 6.07 -7.44 1.69
C VAL A 41 5.84 -6.42 0.59
N ILE A 42 4.88 -5.51 0.85
CA ILE A 42 4.43 -4.48 -0.07
C ILE A 42 4.90 -3.13 0.45
N THR A 43 5.74 -2.46 -0.35
CA THR A 43 6.21 -1.09 -0.13
C THR A 43 5.83 -0.22 -1.33
N PHE A 44 6.03 1.09 -1.26
CA PHE A 44 5.43 2.02 -2.22
C PHE A 44 6.44 2.87 -2.97
N PHE A 45 7.61 3.15 -2.41
CA PHE A 45 8.66 3.85 -3.14
C PHE A 45 10.07 3.38 -2.79
N GLU A 46 10.99 3.62 -3.73
CA GLU A 46 12.41 3.48 -3.53
C GLU A 46 13.13 4.72 -4.10
N ASN A 47 14.24 5.10 -3.48
CA ASN A 47 15.03 6.27 -3.86
C ASN A 47 16.25 5.82 -4.66
N GLY A 48 16.07 5.61 -5.97
CA GLY A 48 17.18 5.18 -6.82
C GLY A 48 17.24 3.66 -6.91
N ALA A 49 18.33 3.06 -6.42
CA ALA A 49 18.54 1.62 -6.46
C ALA A 49 17.88 0.91 -5.26
N ASP A 50 17.56 -0.36 -5.44
CA ASP A 50 17.01 -1.20 -4.36
C ASP A 50 18.05 -1.52 -3.25
N THR A 51 19.33 -1.13 -3.43
CA THR A 51 20.45 -1.46 -2.52
C THR A 51 21.58 -0.45 -2.65
N GLY A 52 22.29 -0.20 -1.54
CA GLY A 52 23.60 0.46 -1.54
C GLY A 52 23.59 1.97 -1.75
N ASP A 53 22.43 2.62 -1.69
CA ASP A 53 22.30 4.08 -1.78
C ASP A 53 21.41 4.63 -0.64
N LYS A 54 20.64 5.70 -0.91
CA LYS A 54 19.79 6.31 0.13
C LYS A 54 18.46 5.56 0.14
N PRO A 55 18.05 4.94 1.25
CA PRO A 55 16.84 4.10 1.26
C PRO A 55 15.55 4.92 1.07
N GLY A 56 14.65 4.37 0.28
CA GLY A 56 13.20 4.50 0.43
C GLY A 56 12.64 3.34 1.26
N GLU A 57 11.35 3.03 1.06
CA GLU A 57 10.66 1.99 1.83
C GLU A 57 11.15 0.59 1.51
N PHE A 58 11.69 0.34 0.33
CA PHE A 58 11.97 -1.01 -0.15
C PHE A 58 13.35 -1.54 0.25
N GLN A 59 14.37 -0.68 0.22
CA GLN A 59 15.78 -1.05 0.30
C GLN A 59 16.14 -1.82 1.57
N HIS A 60 15.66 -1.40 2.74
CA HIS A 60 15.94 -2.15 3.97
C HIS A 60 15.37 -3.56 3.96
N TRP A 61 14.21 -3.78 3.34
CA TRP A 61 13.68 -5.14 3.15
C TRP A 61 14.56 -5.95 2.21
N VAL A 62 14.96 -5.36 1.08
CA VAL A 62 15.81 -6.03 0.10
C VAL A 62 17.13 -6.47 0.72
N GLU A 63 17.83 -5.56 1.40
CA GLU A 63 19.17 -5.79 1.95
C GLU A 63 19.15 -6.74 3.15
N ARG A 64 18.20 -6.56 4.08
CA ARG A 64 18.22 -7.28 5.37
C ARG A 64 17.54 -8.63 5.28
N GLU A 65 16.55 -8.79 4.40
CA GLU A 65 15.87 -10.06 4.14
C GLU A 65 16.49 -10.84 2.97
N LYS A 66 17.58 -10.33 2.38
CA LYS A 66 18.35 -10.96 1.30
C LYS A 66 17.48 -11.30 0.09
N LEU A 67 16.72 -10.31 -0.38
CA LEU A 67 15.87 -10.44 -1.56
C LEU A 67 16.72 -10.29 -2.84
N ASP A 68 17.70 -11.17 -3.00
CA ASP A 68 18.75 -11.05 -4.01
C ASP A 68 18.30 -11.50 -5.41
N THR A 69 17.23 -12.31 -5.48
CA THR A 69 16.70 -12.77 -6.78
C THR A 69 15.82 -11.69 -7.40
N VAL A 70 16.27 -11.14 -8.52
CA VAL A 70 15.53 -10.13 -9.29
C VAL A 70 14.64 -10.82 -10.32
N LEU A 71 13.33 -10.64 -10.21
CA LEU A 71 12.36 -11.16 -11.16
C LEU A 71 11.79 -10.02 -12.01
N PRO A 72 11.94 -10.06 -13.36
CA PRO A 72 11.36 -9.04 -14.23
C PRO A 72 9.85 -8.94 -14.00
N PHE A 73 9.34 -7.71 -13.89
CA PHE A 73 7.94 -7.43 -13.64
C PHE A 73 7.46 -6.23 -14.47
N PRO A 74 7.37 -6.39 -15.80
CA PRO A 74 7.17 -5.27 -16.72
C PRO A 74 5.81 -4.57 -16.60
N ALA A 75 4.83 -5.23 -15.99
CA ALA A 75 3.51 -4.66 -15.73
C ALA A 75 3.44 -3.87 -14.40
N GLY A 76 4.46 -3.98 -13.55
CA GLY A 76 4.56 -3.22 -12.31
C GLY A 76 5.50 -2.04 -12.38
N GLN A 77 5.66 -1.37 -11.24
CA GLN A 77 6.53 -0.19 -11.11
C GLN A 77 8.02 -0.51 -11.27
N GLN A 78 8.48 -1.61 -10.68
CA GLN A 78 9.85 -2.09 -10.78
C GLN A 78 9.92 -3.61 -10.61
N ALA A 79 11.10 -4.20 -10.77
CA ALA A 79 11.30 -5.64 -10.64
C ALA A 79 10.90 -6.15 -9.23
N LEU A 80 10.41 -7.38 -9.17
CA LEU A 80 10.14 -8.06 -7.90
C LEU A 80 11.46 -8.61 -7.33
N ARG A 81 11.53 -8.72 -6.00
CA ARG A 81 12.72 -9.20 -5.29
C ARG A 81 12.36 -10.40 -4.41
N LEU A 82 13.04 -11.52 -4.57
CA LEU A 82 12.72 -12.78 -3.89
C LEU A 82 13.95 -13.30 -3.12
N ASN A 83 13.73 -13.85 -1.92
CA ASN A 83 14.79 -14.56 -1.20
C ASN A 83 15.13 -15.91 -1.85
N ALA A 84 16.28 -16.48 -1.53
CA ALA A 84 16.77 -17.72 -2.13
C ALA A 84 15.81 -18.92 -1.91
N GLU A 85 15.10 -18.94 -0.78
CA GLU A 85 14.14 -19.99 -0.43
C GLU A 85 12.79 -19.86 -1.15
N GLY A 86 12.55 -18.75 -1.85
CA GLY A 86 11.27 -18.48 -2.51
C GLY A 86 10.09 -18.24 -1.56
N THR A 87 10.37 -17.96 -0.28
CA THR A 87 9.36 -17.83 0.79
C THR A 87 8.95 -16.39 1.08
N LEU A 88 9.78 -15.42 0.73
CA LEU A 88 9.53 -14.00 0.94
C LEU A 88 9.74 -13.25 -0.37
N LEU A 89 8.68 -12.58 -0.83
CA LEU A 89 8.67 -11.73 -2.00
C LEU A 89 8.51 -10.27 -1.57
N GLY A 90 9.36 -9.39 -2.08
CA GLY A 90 9.23 -7.95 -1.97
C GLY A 90 8.69 -7.36 -3.26
N ILE A 91 7.74 -6.42 -3.12
CA ILE A 91 7.22 -5.59 -4.21
C ILE A 91 7.21 -4.12 -3.79
N CYS A 92 7.70 -3.25 -4.66
CA CYS A 92 7.55 -1.80 -4.56
C CYS A 92 6.53 -1.36 -5.63
N THR A 93 5.37 -0.86 -5.21
CA THR A 93 4.23 -0.68 -6.13
C THR A 93 4.17 0.68 -6.82
N GLY A 94 4.96 1.65 -6.37
CA GLY A 94 4.78 3.05 -6.71
C GLY A 94 3.73 3.72 -5.81
N MET A 95 3.91 5.03 -5.62
CA MET A 95 3.05 5.87 -4.77
C MET A 95 1.66 6.09 -5.38
N GLY A 96 0.64 6.10 -4.52
CA GLY A 96 -0.75 6.38 -4.85
C GLY A 96 -1.58 5.15 -5.24
N THR A 97 -2.87 5.20 -4.89
CA THR A 97 -3.88 4.14 -5.06
C THR A 97 -3.90 3.50 -6.44
N ALA A 98 -3.78 4.28 -7.52
CA ALA A 98 -3.81 3.74 -8.88
C ALA A 98 -2.61 2.83 -9.18
N ARG A 99 -1.40 3.20 -8.74
CA ARG A 99 -0.18 2.42 -8.96
C ARG A 99 -0.15 1.18 -8.07
N SER A 100 -0.55 1.32 -6.81
CA SER A 100 -0.65 0.19 -5.90
C SER A 100 -1.66 -0.85 -6.37
N THR A 101 -2.84 -0.42 -6.80
CA THR A 101 -3.86 -1.31 -7.37
C THR A 101 -3.34 -2.05 -8.60
N ALA A 102 -2.76 -1.32 -9.58
CA ALA A 102 -2.27 -1.91 -10.82
C ALA A 102 -1.15 -2.93 -10.58
N SER A 103 -0.19 -2.60 -9.71
CA SER A 103 0.94 -3.48 -9.39
C SER A 103 0.49 -4.76 -8.67
N ILE A 104 -0.45 -4.67 -7.73
CA ILE A 104 -0.95 -5.86 -7.01
C ILE A 104 -1.81 -6.74 -7.91
N MET A 105 -2.65 -6.15 -8.77
CA MET A 105 -3.38 -6.91 -9.80
C MET A 105 -2.43 -7.61 -10.77
N ALA A 106 -1.37 -6.93 -11.22
CA ALA A 106 -0.36 -7.51 -12.08
C ALA A 106 0.36 -8.68 -11.40
N LEU A 107 0.69 -8.57 -10.10
CA LEU A 107 1.32 -9.65 -9.33
C LEU A 107 0.37 -10.85 -9.18
N GLY A 108 -0.88 -10.62 -8.77
CA GLY A 108 -1.84 -11.69 -8.53
C GLY A 108 -2.36 -12.40 -9.79
N LEU A 109 -2.16 -11.81 -10.97
CA LEU A 109 -2.49 -12.42 -12.26
C LEU A 109 -1.28 -13.05 -12.97
N ASP A 110 -0.07 -12.87 -12.43
CA ASP A 110 1.15 -13.42 -13.00
C ASP A 110 1.20 -14.95 -12.79
N PRO A 111 1.22 -15.76 -13.87
CA PRO A 111 1.15 -17.22 -13.77
C PRO A 111 2.38 -17.86 -13.13
N ARG A 112 3.46 -17.09 -12.91
CA ARG A 112 4.63 -17.57 -12.17
C ARG A 112 4.34 -17.79 -10.69
N PHE A 113 3.27 -17.21 -10.15
CA PHE A 113 2.99 -17.24 -8.70
C PHE A 113 1.67 -17.91 -8.39
N ASP A 114 1.64 -18.60 -7.24
CA ASP A 114 0.41 -19.01 -6.56
C ASP A 114 0.39 -18.34 -5.20
N LEU A 115 -0.50 -17.34 -5.05
CA LEU A 115 -0.61 -16.49 -3.87
C LEU A 115 -1.82 -16.85 -3.00
N SER A 116 -2.49 -17.98 -3.29
CA SER A 116 -3.77 -18.35 -2.68
C SER A 116 -3.69 -18.55 -1.16
N GLN A 117 -2.51 -18.85 -0.61
CA GLN A 117 -2.27 -18.99 0.83
C GLN A 117 -1.34 -17.91 1.42
N THR A 118 -0.86 -16.97 0.60
CA THR A 118 0.15 -15.99 0.97
C THR A 118 -0.37 -14.94 1.94
N TYR A 119 0.46 -14.55 2.90
CA TYR A 119 0.23 -13.35 3.71
C TYR A 119 0.76 -12.11 3.03
N PHE A 120 0.06 -10.99 3.20
CA PHE A 120 0.46 -9.70 2.65
C PHE A 120 0.75 -8.74 3.79
N LEU A 121 2.00 -8.28 3.90
CA LEU A 121 2.38 -7.23 4.82
C LEU A 121 2.54 -5.94 4.03
N ILE A 122 1.61 -5.01 4.21
CA ILE A 122 1.80 -3.64 3.77
C ILE A 122 2.69 -2.94 4.81
N ALA A 123 3.84 -2.43 4.39
CA ALA A 123 4.80 -1.75 5.25
C ALA A 123 5.30 -0.46 4.59
N GLY A 124 4.77 0.67 5.06
CA GLY A 124 5.15 2.00 4.54
C GLY A 124 5.30 3.03 5.64
N ILE A 125 5.86 4.18 5.29
CA ILE A 125 5.88 5.35 6.17
C ILE A 125 4.54 6.09 6.09
N ALA A 126 4.31 7.00 7.03
CA ALA A 126 3.09 7.78 7.16
C ALA A 126 3.33 9.12 7.85
N GLY A 127 2.42 10.07 7.58
CA GLY A 127 2.13 11.14 8.53
C GLY A 127 1.38 10.58 9.73
N VAL A 128 1.60 11.14 10.92
CA VAL A 128 0.95 10.69 12.16
C VAL A 128 0.17 11.80 12.83
N ASP A 129 -0.99 11.44 13.39
CA ASP A 129 -1.72 12.31 14.30
C ASP A 129 -0.94 12.46 15.61
N ALA A 130 -0.58 13.71 15.92
CA ALA A 130 0.15 14.03 17.14
C ALA A 130 -0.66 13.73 18.43
N ALA A 131 -2.00 13.65 18.34
CA ALA A 131 -2.87 13.30 19.46
C ALA A 131 -2.67 11.86 19.95
N ASP A 132 -2.30 10.95 19.06
CA ASP A 132 -2.25 9.50 19.33
C ASP A 132 -0.83 8.93 19.32
N ALA A 133 0.08 9.49 18.52
CA ALA A 133 1.43 8.95 18.39
C ALA A 133 2.48 10.01 18.06
N SER A 134 3.74 9.60 18.18
CA SER A 134 4.93 10.44 17.98
C SER A 134 5.72 9.98 16.76
N LEU A 135 6.62 10.84 16.28
CA LEU A 135 7.58 10.51 15.22
C LEU A 135 8.26 9.16 15.45
N GLY A 136 8.44 8.39 14.39
CA GLY A 136 9.02 7.05 14.40
C GLY A 136 8.12 5.96 14.98
N SER A 137 6.95 6.27 15.56
CA SER A 137 6.04 5.24 16.08
C SER A 137 5.50 4.36 14.95
N ALA A 138 5.12 3.13 15.27
CA ALA A 138 4.67 2.14 14.29
C ALA A 138 3.26 1.64 14.64
N ALA A 139 2.29 1.91 13.76
CA ALA A 139 0.89 1.60 13.96
C ALA A 139 0.45 0.39 13.13
N TRP A 140 -0.22 -0.56 13.79
CA TRP A 140 -0.97 -1.64 13.16
C TRP A 140 -2.43 -1.22 13.00
N ALA A 141 -2.92 -1.17 11.76
CA ALA A 141 -4.29 -0.78 11.47
C ALA A 141 -5.25 -1.98 11.49
N GLU A 142 -6.45 -1.77 12.03
CA GLU A 142 -7.58 -2.71 11.89
C GLU A 142 -8.56 -2.21 10.83
N TRP A 143 -8.75 -0.89 10.74
CA TRP A 143 -9.48 -0.20 9.70
C TRP A 143 -8.54 0.54 8.76
N VAL A 144 -8.83 0.40 7.48
CA VAL A 144 -8.23 1.22 6.43
C VAL A 144 -9.37 1.89 5.67
N VAL A 145 -9.42 3.22 5.73
CA VAL A 145 -10.51 4.02 5.17
C VAL A 145 -10.01 4.76 3.94
N ASP A 146 -10.85 4.88 2.93
CA ASP A 146 -10.55 5.64 1.72
C ASP A 146 -10.93 7.11 1.89
N GLY A 147 -9.99 8.00 1.59
CA GLY A 147 -10.15 9.44 1.70
C GLY A 147 -10.60 10.12 0.41
N ASP A 148 -10.56 9.43 -0.74
CA ASP A 148 -10.81 10.04 -2.05
C ASP A 148 -12.20 9.70 -2.61
N LEU A 149 -12.78 8.57 -2.20
CA LEU A 149 -14.05 8.08 -2.70
C LEU A 149 -15.23 8.81 -2.04
N ALA A 150 -15.41 10.06 -2.44
CA ALA A 150 -16.38 11.01 -1.89
C ALA A 150 -16.84 12.02 -2.95
N HIS A 151 -17.86 12.82 -2.62
CA HIS A 151 -18.02 14.14 -3.24
C HIS A 151 -17.28 15.17 -2.40
N GLU A 152 -16.76 16.21 -3.04
CA GLU A 152 -16.12 17.33 -2.35
C GLU A 152 -16.66 18.65 -2.88
N ILE A 153 -17.01 19.54 -1.96
CA ILE A 153 -17.26 20.95 -2.24
C ILE A 153 -16.05 21.72 -1.73
N ASP A 154 -15.54 22.68 -2.51
CA ASP A 154 -14.46 23.56 -2.07
C ASP A 154 -14.80 24.16 -0.70
N ALA A 155 -13.86 24.06 0.24
CA ALA A 155 -14.11 24.46 1.62
C ALA A 155 -14.51 25.94 1.77
N ARG A 156 -14.19 26.80 0.78
CA ARG A 156 -14.56 28.22 0.77
C ARG A 156 -16.00 28.46 0.30
N GLU A 157 -16.61 27.47 -0.34
CA GLU A 157 -17.97 27.51 -0.88
C GLU A 157 -18.92 26.59 -0.09
N MET A 158 -18.43 25.89 0.94
CA MET A 158 -19.26 24.98 1.73
C MET A 158 -20.37 25.73 2.49
N PRO A 159 -21.57 25.13 2.67
CA PRO A 159 -22.63 25.71 3.48
C PRO A 159 -22.18 26.06 4.91
N ALA A 160 -22.71 27.17 5.43
CA ALA A 160 -22.44 27.56 6.82
C ALA A 160 -22.90 26.47 7.80
N GLY A 161 -22.04 26.13 8.76
CA GLY A 161 -22.29 25.11 9.78
C GLY A 161 -21.80 23.70 9.42
N TRP A 162 -21.31 23.47 8.20
CA TRP A 162 -20.61 22.24 7.87
C TRP A 162 -19.18 22.25 8.44
N THR A 163 -18.70 21.09 8.88
CA THR A 163 -17.34 20.92 9.40
C THR A 163 -16.32 20.57 8.32
N THR A 164 -16.79 20.06 7.18
CA THR A 164 -15.96 19.71 6.02
C THR A 164 -16.77 19.86 4.73
N GLY A 165 -16.07 20.06 3.61
CA GLY A 165 -16.64 19.99 2.25
C GLY A 165 -16.79 18.56 1.72
N TYR A 166 -16.24 17.56 2.42
CA TYR A 166 -16.32 16.15 2.03
C TYR A 166 -17.67 15.54 2.41
N ILE A 167 -18.30 14.89 1.43
CA ILE A 167 -19.61 14.24 1.56
C ILE A 167 -19.46 12.77 1.12
N PRO A 168 -19.86 11.80 1.96
CA PRO A 168 -19.87 10.40 1.55
C PRO A 168 -20.70 10.19 0.29
N LEU A 169 -20.29 9.26 -0.57
CA LEU A 169 -21.06 8.95 -1.78
C LEU A 169 -22.52 8.60 -1.43
N ARG A 170 -23.46 9.07 -2.26
CA ARG A 170 -24.91 8.88 -2.06
C ARG A 170 -25.46 9.51 -0.77
N ARG A 171 -24.78 10.51 -0.22
CA ARG A 171 -25.28 11.37 0.88
C ARG A 171 -25.42 12.81 0.42
N HIS A 172 -26.21 13.59 1.17
CA HIS A 172 -26.54 14.97 0.88
C HIS A 172 -25.74 15.97 1.74
N HIS A 173 -25.25 15.54 2.90
CA HIS A 173 -24.42 16.36 3.78
C HIS A 173 -23.33 15.52 4.47
N PRO A 174 -22.28 16.15 5.03
CA PRO A 174 -21.22 15.44 5.73
C PRO A 174 -21.76 14.50 6.80
N TYR A 175 -21.17 13.31 6.86
CA TYR A 175 -21.42 12.29 7.88
C TYR A 175 -22.87 11.81 8.04
N GLU A 176 -23.71 11.97 7.01
CA GLU A 176 -25.10 11.49 7.03
C GLU A 176 -25.17 9.95 7.20
N LYS A 177 -25.97 9.49 8.17
CA LYS A 177 -26.22 8.07 8.45
C LYS A 177 -27.46 7.57 7.66
N PRO A 178 -27.59 6.24 7.39
CA PRO A 178 -26.64 5.17 7.72
C PRO A 178 -25.34 5.29 6.92
N VAL A 179 -24.27 4.61 7.33
CA VAL A 179 -23.03 4.56 6.54
C VAL A 179 -23.24 3.65 5.32
N ASP A 180 -22.74 4.04 4.15
CA ASP A 180 -22.67 3.18 2.96
C ASP A 180 -21.21 2.91 2.61
N ARG A 181 -20.83 1.63 2.59
CA ARG A 181 -19.48 1.15 2.25
C ARG A 181 -19.45 0.40 0.93
N SER A 182 -20.56 0.31 0.20
CA SER A 182 -20.70 -0.56 -0.97
C SER A 182 -19.75 -0.20 -2.12
N ALA A 183 -19.17 1.00 -2.09
CA ALA A 183 -18.23 1.49 -3.08
C ALA A 183 -16.77 1.13 -2.77
N GLY A 184 -16.48 0.48 -1.63
CA GLY A 184 -15.11 0.21 -1.18
C GLY A 184 -14.49 1.36 -0.39
N ALA A 185 -15.31 2.11 0.35
CA ALA A 185 -14.89 3.28 1.11
C ALA A 185 -14.18 2.96 2.45
N ALA A 186 -14.25 1.70 2.91
CA ALA A 186 -13.52 1.23 4.08
C ALA A 186 -13.35 -0.28 4.07
N TYR A 187 -12.22 -0.73 4.60
CA TYR A 187 -11.82 -2.12 4.71
C TYR A 187 -11.51 -2.41 6.18
N ARG A 188 -12.02 -3.53 6.69
CA ARG A 188 -11.68 -4.02 8.03
C ARG A 188 -10.83 -5.28 7.90
N LEU A 189 -9.60 -5.21 8.39
CA LEU A 189 -8.71 -6.36 8.48
C LEU A 189 -9.18 -7.31 9.56
N VAL A 190 -8.65 -8.54 9.59
CA VAL A 190 -9.04 -9.54 10.60
C VAL A 190 -8.55 -9.11 11.99
N PRO A 191 -9.43 -8.76 12.94
CA PRO A 191 -9.02 -8.13 14.21
C PRO A 191 -8.08 -8.99 15.03
N SER A 192 -8.27 -10.32 15.05
CA SER A 192 -7.39 -11.25 15.77
C SER A 192 -6.00 -11.34 15.16
N LEU A 193 -5.87 -11.19 13.84
CA LEU A 193 -4.58 -11.20 13.15
C LEU A 193 -3.80 -9.91 13.46
N VAL A 194 -4.49 -8.77 13.44
CA VAL A 194 -3.91 -7.46 13.81
C VAL A 194 -3.50 -7.47 15.27
N GLU A 195 -4.33 -7.99 16.17
CA GLU A 195 -4.01 -8.09 17.59
C GLU A 195 -2.81 -9.00 17.84
N TRP A 196 -2.72 -10.14 17.14
CA TRP A 196 -1.56 -11.02 17.22
C TRP A 196 -0.27 -10.30 16.78
N ALA A 197 -0.31 -9.57 15.66
CA ALA A 197 0.84 -8.81 15.16
C ALA A 197 1.26 -7.72 16.15
N TYR A 198 0.30 -7.01 16.75
CA TYR A 198 0.56 -6.03 17.79
C TYR A 198 1.20 -6.67 19.03
N GLN A 199 0.62 -7.73 19.60
CA GLN A 199 1.16 -8.38 20.81
C GLN A 199 2.59 -8.92 20.59
N LEU A 200 2.87 -9.46 19.39
CA LEU A 200 4.19 -9.93 19.02
C LEU A 200 5.24 -8.81 18.96
N THR A 201 4.81 -7.58 18.63
CA THR A 201 5.73 -6.50 18.26
C THR A 201 5.70 -5.28 19.17
N LYS A 202 4.74 -5.18 20.11
CA LYS A 202 4.52 -4.01 20.97
C LYS A 202 5.76 -3.51 21.73
N ASP A 203 6.66 -4.43 22.08
CA ASP A 203 7.89 -4.16 22.84
C ASP A 203 9.14 -4.09 21.93
N THR A 204 8.96 -3.90 20.61
CA THR A 204 10.08 -3.77 19.68
C THR A 204 10.83 -2.46 19.93
N PRO A 205 12.16 -2.49 20.18
CA PRO A 205 12.94 -1.28 20.35
C PRO A 205 12.95 -0.43 19.07
N LEU A 206 12.52 0.81 19.22
CA LEU A 206 12.50 1.83 18.17
C LEU A 206 13.52 2.92 18.51
N ASP A 207 14.31 3.33 17.54
CA ASP A 207 15.36 4.32 17.69
C ASP A 207 14.75 5.72 17.90
N ASP A 208 15.22 6.41 18.94
CA ASP A 208 14.83 7.78 19.25
C ASP A 208 15.99 8.74 19.02
N THR A 209 15.94 9.48 17.90
CA THR A 209 17.04 10.40 17.55
C THR A 209 16.88 11.77 18.23
N PRO A 210 17.99 12.48 18.52
CA PRO A 210 17.91 13.84 19.06
C PRO A 210 17.10 14.81 18.18
N ALA A 211 17.11 14.63 16.86
CA ALA A 211 16.31 15.44 15.93
C ALA A 211 14.81 15.21 16.11
N MET A 212 14.38 13.95 16.24
CA MET A 212 12.99 13.60 16.55
C MET A 212 12.56 14.17 17.91
N ALA A 213 13.40 14.02 18.94
CA ALA A 213 13.13 14.57 20.27
C ALA A 213 12.94 16.09 20.25
N LYS A 214 13.81 16.81 19.54
CA LYS A 214 13.69 18.26 19.36
C LYS A 214 12.41 18.65 18.61
N ARG A 215 12.06 17.92 17.55
CA ARG A 215 10.86 18.20 16.74
C ARG A 215 9.58 17.97 17.53
N ARG A 216 9.46 16.82 18.20
CA ARG A 216 8.24 16.47 18.95
C ARG A 216 8.03 17.32 20.20
N ALA A 217 9.08 17.92 20.75
CA ALA A 217 8.97 18.88 21.86
C ALA A 217 8.09 20.11 21.52
N LEU A 218 7.91 20.43 20.24
CA LEU A 218 7.02 21.51 19.79
C LEU A 218 5.53 21.21 20.03
N TYR A 219 5.13 19.94 20.13
CA TYR A 219 3.74 19.51 20.24
C TYR A 219 3.28 19.49 21.70
N THR A 220 3.28 20.66 22.35
CA THR A 220 3.07 20.81 23.81
C THR A 220 1.70 20.35 24.31
N ASP A 221 0.71 20.35 23.42
CA ASP A 221 -0.69 20.08 23.78
C ASP A 221 -1.08 18.62 23.49
N THR A 222 -0.15 17.80 22.99
CA THR A 222 -0.41 16.40 22.66
C THR A 222 0.57 15.47 23.41
N PRO A 223 0.19 14.95 24.59
CA PRO A 223 1.08 14.11 25.40
C PRO A 223 1.61 12.88 24.66
N ALA A 224 0.81 12.25 23.78
CA ALA A 224 1.25 11.11 22.99
C ALA A 224 2.32 11.51 21.96
N GLY A 225 2.10 12.64 21.26
CA GLY A 225 3.04 13.21 20.30
C GLY A 225 4.41 13.54 20.90
N GLN A 226 4.52 13.81 22.20
CA GLN A 226 5.80 14.11 22.84
C GLN A 226 6.60 12.87 23.31
N ARG A 227 5.99 11.68 23.29
CA ARG A 227 6.65 10.45 23.75
C ARG A 227 7.79 10.04 22.81
N PRO A 228 8.81 9.31 23.30
CA PRO A 228 9.66 8.50 22.44
C PRO A 228 8.83 7.55 21.57
N PRO A 229 9.35 7.10 20.41
CA PRO A 229 8.62 6.22 19.49
C PRO A 229 8.18 4.92 20.17
N PHE A 230 6.99 4.42 19.80
CA PHE A 230 6.45 3.17 20.32
C PHE A 230 5.60 2.45 19.27
N VAL A 231 5.31 1.17 19.51
CA VAL A 231 4.39 0.39 18.68
C VAL A 231 2.98 0.47 19.27
N LEU A 232 1.98 0.70 18.42
CA LEU A 232 0.57 0.81 18.81
C LEU A 232 -0.37 0.17 17.79
N LYS A 233 -1.65 0.10 18.15
CA LYS A 233 -2.75 -0.07 17.19
C LYS A 233 -3.33 1.30 16.87
N GLY A 234 -3.64 1.52 15.59
CA GLY A 234 -4.13 2.79 15.09
C GLY A 234 -4.47 2.66 13.61
N ASP A 235 -5.60 3.23 13.21
CA ASP A 235 -6.18 3.02 11.90
C ASP A 235 -5.72 4.06 10.89
N THR A 236 -5.84 3.69 9.61
CA THR A 236 -5.25 4.45 8.52
C THR A 236 -6.31 5.07 7.63
N LEU A 237 -6.11 6.36 7.29
CA LEU A 237 -6.80 6.99 6.18
C LEU A 237 -5.86 7.06 4.97
N SER A 238 -6.27 6.41 3.87
CA SER A 238 -5.52 6.38 2.62
C SER A 238 -6.18 7.27 1.58
N GLY A 239 -5.43 8.22 1.00
CA GLY A 239 -5.89 9.07 -0.09
C GLY A 239 -4.75 9.53 -0.99
N MET A 240 -5.04 9.84 -2.25
CA MET A 240 -4.05 10.20 -3.28
C MET A 240 -3.47 11.60 -3.11
N THR A 241 -4.01 12.39 -2.18
CA THR A 241 -3.52 13.73 -1.86
C THR A 241 -2.67 13.69 -0.59
N TYR A 242 -1.45 14.19 -0.68
CA TYR A 242 -0.65 14.49 0.50
C TYR A 242 -1.21 15.75 1.18
N TRP A 243 -2.07 15.55 2.16
CA TRP A 243 -2.69 16.61 2.96
C TRP A 243 -1.88 16.90 4.23
N HIS A 244 -2.05 18.11 4.78
CA HIS A 244 -1.40 18.52 6.04
C HIS A 244 -2.20 19.62 6.73
N GLY A 245 -2.25 19.57 8.06
CA GLY A 245 -2.74 20.65 8.90
C GLY A 245 -3.91 20.24 9.79
N LYS A 246 -4.07 20.93 10.92
CA LYS A 246 -5.03 20.62 11.98
C LYS A 246 -6.47 20.37 11.50
N LEU A 247 -6.96 21.14 10.52
CA LEU A 247 -8.35 21.00 10.04
C LEU A 247 -8.55 19.72 9.19
N LEU A 248 -7.56 19.35 8.38
CA LEU A 248 -7.60 18.11 7.61
C LEU A 248 -7.32 16.90 8.50
N ASN A 249 -6.44 17.03 9.49
CA ASN A 249 -6.27 16.01 10.53
C ASN A 249 -7.60 15.77 11.30
N GLN A 250 -8.34 16.82 11.65
CA GLN A 250 -9.67 16.68 12.27
C GLN A 250 -10.68 16.02 11.31
N TRP A 251 -10.70 16.40 10.04
CA TRP A 251 -11.51 15.72 9.03
C TRP A 251 -11.18 14.23 8.96
N ALA A 252 -9.90 13.85 8.93
CA ALA A 252 -9.47 12.46 8.86
C ALA A 252 -9.96 11.65 10.07
N ASN A 253 -9.83 12.22 11.27
CA ASN A 253 -10.41 11.68 12.50
C ASN A 253 -11.91 11.42 12.38
N ASP A 254 -12.68 12.41 11.95
CA ASP A 254 -14.14 12.30 11.79
C ASP A 254 -14.52 11.31 10.67
N TRP A 255 -13.74 11.26 9.59
CA TRP A 255 -13.97 10.40 8.43
C TRP A 255 -13.73 8.93 8.75
N VAL A 256 -12.66 8.61 9.48
CA VAL A 256 -12.39 7.26 9.98
C VAL A 256 -13.47 6.83 10.97
N ARG A 257 -13.85 7.68 11.94
CA ARG A 257 -14.96 7.37 12.87
C ARG A 257 -16.26 7.09 12.12
N TYR A 258 -16.62 7.94 11.15
CA TYR A 258 -17.82 7.75 10.34
C TYR A 258 -17.82 6.41 9.61
N TYR A 259 -16.77 6.11 8.84
CA TYR A 259 -16.71 4.90 8.02
C TYR A 259 -16.38 3.62 8.80
N SER A 260 -15.98 3.71 10.06
CA SER A 260 -15.81 2.55 10.95
C SER A 260 -17.01 2.31 11.88
N ASP A 261 -18.08 3.13 11.78
CA ASP A 261 -19.16 3.17 12.78
C ASP A 261 -18.61 3.30 14.20
N GLU A 262 -17.76 4.32 14.41
CA GLU A 262 -17.12 4.69 15.68
C GLU A 262 -16.14 3.64 16.26
N GLN A 263 -15.83 2.57 15.51
CA GLN A 263 -14.92 1.52 15.97
C GLN A 263 -13.45 1.84 15.73
N GLY A 264 -13.16 2.68 14.74
CA GLY A 264 -11.80 2.99 14.31
C GLY A 264 -11.27 4.28 14.93
N ASN A 265 -9.95 4.33 15.15
CA ASN A 265 -9.21 5.49 15.63
C ASN A 265 -8.16 5.89 14.60
N TYR A 266 -8.33 7.04 13.96
CA TYR A 266 -7.35 7.55 13.00
C TYR A 266 -6.01 7.82 13.69
N VAL A 267 -4.92 7.29 13.14
CA VAL A 267 -3.56 7.54 13.65
C VAL A 267 -2.59 7.86 12.52
N THR A 268 -2.72 7.20 11.36
CA THR A 268 -1.74 7.34 10.27
C THR A 268 -2.37 7.71 8.93
N THR A 269 -1.69 8.58 8.19
CA THR A 269 -1.98 8.83 6.76
C THR A 269 -1.40 7.71 5.89
N ALA A 270 -1.95 7.55 4.68
CA ALA A 270 -1.40 6.71 3.63
C ALA A 270 -1.84 7.24 2.26
N MET A 271 -1.25 6.71 1.17
CA MET A 271 -1.72 6.99 -0.19
C MET A 271 -2.05 5.74 -1.01
N GLU A 272 -1.83 4.53 -0.47
CA GLU A 272 -1.83 3.30 -1.28
C GLU A 272 -2.69 2.16 -0.75
N ASP A 273 -2.99 2.16 0.55
CA ASP A 273 -3.47 0.97 1.26
C ASP A 273 -4.82 0.48 0.71
N THR A 274 -5.73 1.41 0.41
CA THR A 274 -7.04 1.08 -0.16
C THR A 274 -6.93 0.50 -1.56
N GLY A 275 -5.92 0.90 -2.34
CA GLY A 275 -5.63 0.34 -3.66
C GLY A 275 -5.11 -1.09 -3.59
N VAL A 276 -4.22 -1.37 -2.64
CA VAL A 276 -3.74 -2.74 -2.36
C VAL A 276 -4.91 -3.63 -1.93
N LEU A 277 -5.71 -3.17 -0.96
CA LEU A 277 -6.82 -3.95 -0.41
C LEU A 277 -7.90 -4.20 -1.45
N GLN A 278 -8.25 -3.21 -2.27
CA GLN A 278 -9.18 -3.38 -3.38
C GLN A 278 -8.68 -4.44 -4.37
N ALA A 279 -7.39 -4.41 -4.74
CA ALA A 279 -6.82 -5.42 -5.63
C ALA A 279 -6.88 -6.83 -4.99
N LEU A 280 -6.52 -6.94 -3.72
CA LEU A 280 -6.55 -8.22 -2.98
C LEU A 280 -7.97 -8.77 -2.83
N GLU A 281 -9.00 -7.95 -2.60
CA GLU A 281 -10.40 -8.41 -2.58
C GLU A 281 -10.83 -8.99 -3.94
N ARG A 282 -10.44 -8.34 -5.04
CA ARG A 282 -10.74 -8.83 -6.40
C ARG A 282 -9.98 -10.12 -6.71
N LEU A 283 -8.72 -10.20 -6.33
CA LEU A 283 -7.91 -11.41 -6.47
C LEU A 283 -8.43 -12.55 -5.59
N THR A 284 -8.93 -12.25 -4.40
CA THR A 284 -9.58 -13.23 -3.53
C THR A 284 -10.84 -13.79 -4.17
N THR A 285 -11.68 -12.91 -4.73
CA THR A 285 -12.87 -13.33 -5.49
C THR A 285 -12.50 -14.21 -6.69
N ALA A 286 -11.35 -13.96 -7.33
CA ALA A 286 -10.82 -14.76 -8.43
C ALA A 286 -10.09 -16.04 -7.98
N GLY A 287 -10.01 -16.34 -6.68
CA GLY A 287 -9.29 -17.50 -6.14
C GLY A 287 -7.76 -17.41 -6.29
N ARG A 288 -7.20 -16.20 -6.39
CA ARG A 288 -5.77 -15.94 -6.58
C ARG A 288 -5.04 -15.48 -5.32
N ALA A 289 -5.76 -15.01 -4.30
CA ALA A 289 -5.22 -14.53 -3.03
C ALA A 289 -6.24 -14.77 -1.90
N ASP A 290 -5.87 -14.47 -0.66
CA ASP A 290 -6.81 -14.38 0.48
C ASP A 290 -6.56 -13.09 1.25
N VAL A 291 -7.41 -12.07 1.00
CA VAL A 291 -7.34 -10.73 1.62
C VAL A 291 -7.43 -10.78 3.15
N ARG A 292 -7.95 -11.88 3.74
CA ARG A 292 -7.98 -12.05 5.20
C ARG A 292 -6.59 -12.24 5.80
N ARG A 293 -5.57 -12.51 4.97
CA ARG A 293 -4.16 -12.68 5.36
C ARG A 293 -3.35 -11.38 5.23
N THR A 294 -4.03 -10.24 5.21
CA THR A 294 -3.39 -8.92 5.05
C THR A 294 -3.23 -8.20 6.38
N LEU A 295 -2.07 -7.60 6.58
CA LEU A 295 -1.72 -6.71 7.68
C LEU A 295 -1.24 -5.37 7.12
N VAL A 296 -1.55 -4.28 7.82
CA VAL A 296 -1.12 -2.93 7.46
C VAL A 296 -0.32 -2.32 8.60
N LEU A 297 0.94 -2.01 8.31
CA LEU A 297 1.90 -1.37 9.19
C LEU A 297 2.30 -0.02 8.59
N ARG A 298 2.06 1.06 9.34
CA ARG A 298 2.47 2.41 8.97
C ARG A 298 3.40 3.01 10.03
N THR A 299 4.54 3.59 9.62
CA THR A 299 5.51 4.20 10.53
C THR A 299 5.67 5.70 10.36
N ALA A 300 5.65 6.45 11.46
CA ALA A 300 5.53 7.90 11.45
C ALA A 300 6.81 8.60 10.96
N SER A 301 6.86 9.02 9.69
CA SER A 301 7.96 9.82 9.13
C SER A 301 7.87 11.31 9.46
N ASN A 302 6.67 11.79 9.77
CA ASN A 302 6.34 13.18 10.08
C ASN A 302 5.01 13.24 10.84
N PHE A 303 4.70 14.39 11.42
CA PHE A 303 3.32 14.69 11.83
C PHE A 303 2.50 15.13 10.61
N ASP A 304 1.21 14.86 10.61
CA ASP A 304 0.27 15.25 9.55
C ASP A 304 -0.33 16.66 9.77
N MET A 305 0.01 17.30 10.88
CA MET A 305 -0.42 18.65 11.25
C MET A 305 0.74 19.46 11.82
N GLN A 306 0.53 20.76 11.96
CA GLN A 306 1.47 21.66 12.59
C GLN A 306 1.40 21.61 14.13
N TRP A 307 2.48 22.02 14.79
CA TRP A 307 2.51 22.17 16.25
C TRP A 307 1.57 23.29 16.75
N PRO A 308 1.17 23.31 18.04
CA PRO A 308 0.36 24.38 18.60
C PRO A 308 0.93 25.78 18.33
N GLY A 309 0.12 26.66 17.76
CA GLY A 309 0.53 28.02 17.36
C GLY A 309 1.40 28.11 16.10
N GLY A 310 1.75 27.00 15.47
CA GLY A 310 2.47 26.96 14.20
C GLY A 310 1.57 27.24 12.99
N ASP A 311 2.19 27.56 11.85
CA ASP A 311 1.53 27.68 10.56
C ASP A 311 1.53 26.35 9.80
N ALA A 312 0.39 26.01 9.16
CA ALA A 312 0.25 24.73 8.46
C ALA A 312 1.09 24.68 7.18
N ALA A 313 1.20 25.78 6.44
CA ALA A 313 1.98 25.83 5.21
C ALA A 313 3.48 25.79 5.51
N GLU A 314 3.94 26.51 6.54
CA GLU A 314 5.31 26.43 7.05
C GLU A 314 5.63 25.01 7.48
N SER A 315 4.77 24.40 8.30
CA SER A 315 4.98 23.02 8.76
C SER A 315 5.07 22.05 7.59
N LEU A 316 4.15 22.10 6.63
CA LEU A 316 4.18 21.25 5.43
C LEU A 316 5.45 21.49 4.60
N SER A 317 5.85 22.75 4.41
CA SER A 317 7.08 23.09 3.70
C SER A 317 8.32 22.56 4.43
N GLY A 318 8.31 22.55 5.76
CA GLY A 318 9.38 21.96 6.57
C GLY A 318 9.46 20.44 6.43
N GLU A 319 8.35 19.77 6.10
CA GLU A 319 8.33 18.35 5.74
C GLU A 319 8.69 18.12 4.25
N LYS A 320 8.70 19.17 3.40
CA LYS A 320 9.05 19.10 1.96
C LYS A 320 10.44 19.71 1.65
N LEU A 321 11.36 18.87 1.17
CA LEU A 321 12.59 19.24 0.44
C LEU A 321 13.48 20.33 1.10
N GLY A 322 13.98 19.96 2.29
CA GLY A 322 15.31 20.27 2.83
C GLY A 322 16.05 18.94 3.15
N PRO A 323 16.62 18.71 4.35
CA PRO A 323 17.24 17.42 4.69
C PRO A 323 16.28 16.19 4.68
N GLY A 324 14.97 16.37 4.44
CA GLY A 324 13.95 15.31 4.34
C GLY A 324 12.92 15.38 5.48
N TYR A 325 11.93 14.47 5.49
CA TYR A 325 10.94 14.36 6.57
C TYR A 325 11.61 14.24 7.95
N SER A 326 10.93 14.78 8.96
CA SER A 326 11.45 14.88 10.34
C SER A 326 11.98 13.56 10.92
N ALA A 327 11.46 12.42 10.48
CA ALA A 327 11.82 11.08 10.93
C ALA A 327 11.90 10.05 9.80
N LEU A 328 12.25 10.45 8.56
CA LEU A 328 12.27 9.53 7.41
C LEU A 328 13.10 8.26 7.69
N LEU A 329 14.40 8.39 7.94
CA LEU A 329 15.28 7.22 8.09
C LEU A 329 14.88 6.34 9.28
N PRO A 330 14.59 6.88 10.49
CA PRO A 330 14.03 6.07 11.57
C PRO A 330 12.73 5.36 11.21
N ALA A 331 11.78 6.01 10.53
CA ALA A 331 10.53 5.40 10.14
C ALA A 331 10.72 4.22 9.17
N LEU A 332 11.63 4.35 8.19
CA LEU A 332 12.01 3.27 7.27
C LEU A 332 12.61 2.08 8.02
N ASP A 333 13.53 2.35 8.94
CA ASP A 333 14.16 1.32 9.77
C ASP A 333 13.13 0.62 10.68
N HIS A 334 12.23 1.39 11.31
CA HIS A 334 11.21 0.87 12.20
C HIS A 334 10.17 0.01 11.47
N ALA A 335 9.81 0.37 10.22
CA ALA A 335 8.91 -0.43 9.41
C ALA A 335 9.48 -1.85 9.21
N HIS A 336 10.77 -1.94 8.90
CA HIS A 336 11.48 -3.21 8.84
C HIS A 336 11.54 -3.89 10.21
N ARG A 337 12.01 -3.21 11.28
CA ARG A 337 12.19 -3.83 12.61
C ARG A 337 10.91 -4.44 13.19
N VAL A 338 9.79 -3.76 13.00
CA VAL A 338 8.47 -4.19 13.49
C VAL A 338 7.89 -5.24 12.56
N GLY A 339 7.87 -4.96 11.26
CA GLY A 339 7.28 -5.85 10.28
C GLY A 339 8.02 -7.18 10.13
N SER A 340 9.36 -7.18 10.13
CA SER A 340 10.14 -8.40 9.91
C SER A 340 9.92 -9.45 11.00
N LYS A 341 9.65 -9.04 12.25
CA LYS A 341 9.25 -9.98 13.32
C LYS A 341 7.98 -10.76 12.97
N VAL A 342 6.98 -10.09 12.39
CA VAL A 342 5.76 -10.75 11.89
C VAL A 342 6.09 -11.68 10.74
N VAL A 343 6.85 -11.20 9.75
CA VAL A 343 7.26 -11.99 8.57
C VAL A 343 8.00 -13.26 8.99
N HIS A 344 9.02 -13.14 9.83
CA HIS A 344 9.83 -14.26 10.32
C HIS A 344 8.99 -15.26 11.10
N THR A 345 8.08 -14.78 11.95
CA THR A 345 7.20 -15.67 12.73
C THR A 345 6.23 -16.45 11.84
N LEU A 346 5.64 -15.80 10.83
CA LEU A 346 4.77 -16.46 9.85
C LEU A 346 5.53 -17.53 9.05
N ILE A 347 6.74 -17.21 8.61
CA ILE A 347 7.57 -18.12 7.79
C ILE A 347 8.06 -19.32 8.61
N ALA A 348 8.46 -19.10 9.87
CA ALA A 348 9.01 -20.12 10.76
C ALA A 348 7.99 -21.20 11.15
N ASP A 349 6.74 -20.82 11.44
CA ASP A 349 5.66 -21.76 11.77
C ASP A 349 4.64 -21.91 10.63
N TRP A 350 5.15 -22.00 9.39
CA TRP A 350 4.31 -22.03 8.20
C TRP A 350 3.30 -23.18 8.20
N SER A 351 3.69 -24.36 8.67
CA SER A 351 2.82 -25.55 8.66
C SER A 351 1.51 -25.36 9.44
N ARG A 352 1.52 -24.42 10.40
CA ARG A 352 0.35 -23.93 11.13
C ARG A 352 -0.30 -22.77 10.39
N TYR A 353 0.46 -21.73 10.07
CA TYR A 353 -0.09 -20.47 9.55
C TYR A 353 -0.60 -20.55 8.11
N GLU A 354 -0.18 -21.56 7.35
CA GLU A 354 -0.80 -21.93 6.08
C GLU A 354 -2.27 -22.34 6.27
N LYS A 355 -2.61 -23.02 7.37
CA LYS A 355 -3.94 -23.63 7.57
C LYS A 355 -4.88 -22.75 8.38
N ALA A 356 -4.34 -21.90 9.25
CA ALA A 356 -5.11 -21.06 10.14
C ALA A 356 -4.44 -19.70 10.33
N LEU A 357 -5.24 -18.64 10.44
CA LEU A 357 -4.74 -17.32 10.79
C LEU A 357 -4.20 -17.31 12.23
N PRO A 358 -3.08 -16.62 12.49
CA PRO A 358 -2.66 -16.32 13.85
C PRO A 358 -3.75 -15.65 14.69
N THR A 359 -3.75 -15.97 15.98
CA THR A 359 -4.59 -15.35 17.02
C THR A 359 -3.72 -15.06 18.25
N PRO A 360 -4.07 -14.08 19.09
CA PRO A 360 -3.30 -13.72 20.28
C PRO A 360 -3.13 -14.86 21.29
#